data_AF-A0A3A3FT82-F1
#
_entry.id   AF-A0A3A3FT82-F1
#
_cell.length_a   1.000
_cell.length_b   1.000
_cell.length_c   1.000
_cell.angle_alpha   90.00
_cell.angle_beta   90.00
_cell.angle_gamma   90.00
#
_symmetry.space_group_name_H-M   'P 1'
#
loop_
_entity.id
_entity.type
_entity.pdbx_description
1 polymer ?
#
loop_
_entity_poly.entity_id
_entity_poly.type
_entity_poly.pdbx_seq_one_letter_code
_entity_poly.pdbx_strand_id
1 'polypeptide(L)'
;MYFDTAAPEATYEPPLSAIETSNTYVVATGDVLSQLSSFAKLEPGWDGADSVVPASQDIEAALDFVLSMPPVLPLPKAMLSASGELGLYWDDNDIYIDIAFEPEGKISIYSKIRSTGKEKFYDSIDTTSINSNWYFDTLGDLLIPHGYALAA
;
A
#
# COMPACT_ATOMS: atom_id res chain seq x y z
N MET A 1 3.58 -47.03 -51.65
CA MET A 1 2.97 -47.54 -50.41
C MET A 1 3.93 -47.23 -49.28
N TYR A 2 3.54 -46.33 -48.39
CA TYR A 2 3.80 -46.31 -46.94
C TYR A 2 3.13 -45.00 -46.49
N PHE A 3 1.96 -45.15 -45.85
CA PHE A 3 1.26 -44.06 -45.19
C PHE A 3 1.98 -43.85 -43.86
N ASP A 4 2.45 -42.64 -43.60
CA ASP A 4 2.78 -42.22 -42.23
C ASP A 4 1.80 -41.10 -41.87
N THR A 5 0.85 -41.48 -41.03
CA THR A 5 -0.21 -40.63 -40.50
C THR A 5 0.35 -39.83 -39.34
N ALA A 6 0.81 -38.61 -39.61
CA ALA A 6 1.05 -37.64 -38.54
C ALA A 6 -0.31 -37.22 -37.94
N ALA A 7 -0.51 -37.57 -36.67
CA ALA A 7 -1.69 -37.20 -35.88
C ALA A 7 -1.77 -35.66 -35.73
N PRO A 8 -2.98 -35.08 -35.68
CA PRO A 8 -3.13 -33.63 -35.48
C PRO A 8 -2.61 -33.23 -34.09
N GLU A 9 -1.81 -32.17 -34.05
CA GLU A 9 -1.28 -31.57 -32.83
C GLU A 9 -2.43 -31.28 -31.86
N ALA A 10 -2.42 -31.93 -30.70
CA ALA A 10 -3.35 -31.63 -29.64
C ALA A 10 -2.94 -30.28 -29.02
N THR A 11 -3.63 -29.21 -29.45
CA THR A 11 -3.60 -27.92 -28.76
C THR A 11 -4.13 -28.15 -27.34
N TYR A 12 -3.24 -28.08 -26.35
CA TYR A 12 -3.63 -28.08 -24.95
C TYR A 12 -4.27 -26.72 -24.64
N GLU A 13 -5.59 -26.63 -24.75
CA GLU A 13 -6.36 -25.56 -24.10
C GLU A 13 -6.62 -26.00 -22.65
N PRO A 14 -6.01 -25.36 -21.65
CA PRO A 14 -6.36 -25.66 -20.27
C PRO A 14 -7.84 -25.30 -20.03
N PRO A 15 -8.58 -26.09 -19.23
CA PRO A 15 -9.99 -25.85 -18.97
C PRO A 15 -10.19 -24.47 -18.33
N LEU A 16 -11.14 -23.70 -18.87
CA LEU A 16 -11.57 -22.34 -18.45
C LEU A 16 -12.22 -22.30 -17.05
N SER A 17 -11.82 -23.15 -16.11
CA SER A 17 -12.48 -23.30 -14.81
C SER A 17 -11.54 -23.49 -13.62
N ALA A 18 -10.26 -23.10 -13.73
CA ALA A 18 -9.30 -23.20 -12.63
C ALA A 18 -8.41 -21.96 -12.47
N ILE A 19 -8.97 -20.75 -12.64
CA ILE A 19 -8.39 -19.58 -11.98
C ILE A 19 -9.15 -19.44 -10.66
N GLU A 20 -8.72 -20.26 -9.71
CA GLU A 20 -9.10 -20.11 -8.32
C GLU A 20 -8.69 -18.71 -7.85
N THR A 21 -9.64 -18.05 -7.20
CA THR A 21 -9.54 -16.84 -6.38
C THR A 21 -8.17 -16.72 -5.73
N SER A 22 -7.27 -16.03 -6.41
CA SER A 22 -6.03 -15.53 -5.84
C SER A 22 -6.30 -14.07 -5.55
N ASN A 23 -6.42 -13.73 -4.26
CA ASN A 23 -6.54 -12.35 -3.78
C ASN A 23 -5.66 -11.44 -4.62
N THR A 24 -6.30 -10.58 -5.40
CA THR A 24 -5.61 -9.64 -6.27
C THR A 24 -4.94 -8.63 -5.37
N TYR A 25 -3.68 -8.89 -5.00
CA TYR A 25 -2.78 -7.81 -4.64
C TYR A 25 -2.64 -6.95 -5.88
N VAL A 26 -3.44 -5.88 -5.97
CA VAL A 26 -3.25 -4.82 -6.95
C VAL A 26 -1.97 -4.09 -6.55
N VAL A 27 -0.81 -4.71 -6.80
CA VAL A 27 0.48 -4.02 -6.76
C VAL A 27 0.62 -3.28 -8.09
N ALA A 28 -0.19 -2.25 -8.26
CA ALA A 28 0.01 -1.26 -9.30
C ALA A 28 1.02 -0.23 -8.78
N THR A 29 2.30 -0.45 -9.01
CA THR A 29 3.41 0.47 -8.67
C THR A 29 3.41 1.77 -9.50
N GLY A 30 2.26 2.28 -9.95
CA GLY A 30 2.21 3.41 -10.89
C GLY A 30 2.26 4.77 -10.21
N ASP A 31 1.39 5.01 -9.24
CA ASP A 31 1.28 6.26 -8.49
C ASP A 31 0.35 6.01 -7.30
N VAL A 32 0.88 6.09 -6.08
CA VAL A 32 0.10 5.93 -4.83
C VAL A 32 -1.13 6.86 -4.81
N LEU A 33 -1.04 8.05 -5.41
CA LEU A 33 -2.17 8.98 -5.53
C LEU A 33 -3.29 8.43 -6.42
N SER A 34 -2.92 7.74 -7.50
CA SER A 34 -3.89 7.07 -8.38
C SER A 34 -4.59 5.93 -7.67
N GLN A 35 -3.84 5.16 -6.87
CA GLN A 35 -4.41 4.08 -6.07
C GLN A 35 -5.40 4.61 -5.02
N LEU A 36 -5.02 5.63 -4.25
CA LEU A 36 -5.91 6.29 -3.28
C LEU A 36 -7.16 6.86 -3.96
N SER A 37 -7.01 7.51 -5.11
CA SER A 37 -8.13 8.04 -5.90
C SER A 37 -9.05 6.93 -6.44
N SER A 38 -8.56 5.71 -6.62
CA SER A 38 -9.37 4.58 -7.06
C SER A 38 -10.28 4.05 -5.95
N PHE A 39 -9.85 4.17 -4.68
CA PHE A 39 -10.64 3.72 -3.53
C PHE A 39 -11.96 4.50 -3.36
N ALA A 40 -11.97 5.78 -3.77
CA ALA A 40 -13.18 6.61 -3.77
C ALA A 40 -14.29 6.10 -4.73
N LYS A 41 -13.96 5.17 -5.61
CA LYS A 41 -14.88 4.60 -6.62
C LYS A 41 -15.34 3.20 -6.26
N LEU A 42 -14.92 2.68 -5.11
CA LEU A 42 -15.36 1.37 -4.64
C LEU A 42 -16.81 1.43 -4.21
N GLU A 43 -17.52 0.37 -4.50
CA GLU A 43 -18.89 0.15 -4.04
C GLU A 43 -18.88 -0.81 -2.84
N PRO A 44 -19.86 -0.74 -1.93
CA PRO A 44 -20.01 -1.74 -0.88
C PRO A 44 -20.02 -3.16 -1.48
N GLY A 45 -19.28 -4.09 -0.88
CA GLY A 45 -19.13 -5.44 -1.42
C GLY A 45 -17.88 -5.69 -2.26
N TRP A 46 -17.00 -4.69 -2.43
CA TRP A 46 -15.79 -4.77 -3.26
C TRP A 46 -14.80 -5.89 -2.88
N ASP A 47 -14.74 -6.27 -1.60
CA ASP A 47 -13.92 -7.37 -1.05
C ASP A 47 -14.76 -8.38 -0.28
N GLY A 48 -15.94 -8.71 -0.82
CA GLY A 48 -16.91 -9.64 -0.20
C GLY A 48 -18.10 -8.92 0.45
N ALA A 49 -19.14 -9.68 0.79
CA ALA A 49 -20.47 -9.14 1.14
C ALA A 49 -20.48 -8.14 2.31
N ASP A 50 -19.54 -8.29 3.25
CA ASP A 50 -19.44 -7.46 4.45
C ASP A 50 -18.43 -6.31 4.29
N SER A 51 -17.80 -6.17 3.10
CA SER A 51 -16.79 -5.14 2.88
C SER A 51 -17.39 -3.74 2.81
N VAL A 52 -16.73 -2.82 3.51
CA VAL A 52 -17.12 -1.43 3.67
C VAL A 52 -16.21 -0.56 2.83
N VAL A 53 -16.78 0.50 2.25
CA VAL A 53 -16.01 1.52 1.52
C VAL A 53 -15.33 2.46 2.52
N PRO A 54 -14.12 2.97 2.24
CA PRO A 54 -13.45 3.91 3.13
C PRO A 54 -14.23 5.22 3.22
N ALA A 55 -14.10 5.91 4.36
CA ALA A 55 -14.67 7.25 4.49
C ALA A 55 -13.93 8.22 3.56
N SER A 56 -14.67 9.12 2.90
CA SER A 56 -14.08 10.12 1.99
C SER A 56 -13.01 10.97 2.69
N GLN A 57 -13.23 11.32 3.96
CA GLN A 57 -12.29 12.10 4.75
C GLN A 57 -10.93 11.39 4.94
N ASP A 58 -10.94 10.05 5.03
CA ASP A 58 -9.71 9.27 5.24
C ASP A 58 -8.91 9.23 3.93
N ILE A 59 -9.60 9.09 2.78
CA ILE A 59 -8.99 9.19 1.45
C ILE A 59 -8.36 10.57 1.24
N GLU A 60 -9.09 11.64 1.56
CA GLU A 60 -8.60 13.02 1.45
C GLU A 60 -7.36 13.22 2.33
N ALA A 61 -7.42 12.78 3.59
CA ALA A 61 -6.28 12.86 4.51
C ALA A 61 -5.05 12.08 3.99
N ALA A 62 -5.25 10.90 3.40
CA ALA A 62 -4.15 10.12 2.83
C ALA A 62 -3.55 10.77 1.59
N LEU A 63 -4.38 11.37 0.73
CA LEU A 63 -3.90 12.13 -0.43
C LEU A 63 -3.07 13.34 0.02
N ASP A 64 -3.57 14.11 0.97
CA ASP A 64 -2.88 15.29 1.52
C ASP A 64 -1.56 14.90 2.23
N PHE A 65 -1.56 13.78 2.96
CA PHE A 65 -0.35 13.23 3.55
C PHE A 65 0.70 12.92 2.48
N VAL A 66 0.34 12.18 1.43
CA VAL A 66 1.28 11.84 0.36
C VAL A 66 1.75 13.08 -0.41
N LEU A 67 0.86 14.03 -0.71
CA LEU A 67 1.18 15.26 -1.45
C LEU A 67 2.09 16.22 -0.66
N SER A 68 2.00 16.21 0.67
CA SER A 68 2.83 17.04 1.55
C SER A 68 4.17 16.41 1.92
N MET A 69 4.40 15.15 1.53
CA MET A 69 5.60 14.41 1.85
C MET A 69 6.83 14.99 1.13
N PRO A 70 7.97 15.19 1.82
CA PRO A 70 9.19 15.67 1.18
C PRO A 70 9.64 14.73 0.04
N PRO A 71 10.04 15.26 -1.14
CA PRO A 71 10.34 14.46 -2.32
C PRO A 71 11.58 13.57 -2.18
N VAL A 72 12.39 13.77 -1.13
CA VAL A 72 13.55 12.92 -0.80
C VAL A 72 13.14 11.62 -0.11
N LEU A 73 11.93 11.55 0.48
CA LEU A 73 11.43 10.36 1.13
C LEU A 73 10.77 9.43 0.09
N PRO A 74 10.98 8.10 0.18
CA PRO A 74 10.27 7.15 -0.67
C PRO A 74 8.77 7.22 -0.42
N LEU A 75 7.97 7.15 -1.48
CA LEU A 75 6.51 7.10 -1.38
C LEU A 75 6.03 5.78 -0.73
N PRO A 76 4.98 5.83 0.11
CA PRO A 76 4.37 4.62 0.66
C PRO A 76 3.60 3.85 -0.39
N LYS A 77 3.24 2.62 -0.06
CA LYS A 77 2.18 1.85 -0.73
C LYS A 77 0.85 2.11 -0.02
N ALA A 78 -0.24 2.20 -0.77
CA ALA A 78 -1.57 2.30 -0.17
C ALA A 78 -2.19 0.92 0.08
N MET A 79 -2.96 0.83 1.15
CA MET A 79 -3.70 -0.35 1.58
C MET A 79 -5.10 0.05 2.00
N LEU A 80 -6.08 -0.82 1.76
CA LEU A 80 -7.44 -0.67 2.21
C LEU A 80 -7.90 -2.02 2.78
N SER A 81 -8.40 -2.04 4.00
CA SER A 81 -8.97 -3.25 4.61
C SER A 81 -10.43 -3.44 4.22
N ALA A 82 -10.94 -4.66 4.34
CA ALA A 82 -12.37 -4.94 4.13
C ALA A 82 -13.29 -4.18 5.11
N SER A 83 -12.80 -3.75 6.28
CA SER A 83 -13.53 -2.88 7.22
C SER A 83 -13.62 -1.42 6.74
N GLY A 84 -13.00 -1.07 5.61
CA GLY A 84 -12.93 0.30 5.10
C GLY A 84 -11.79 1.12 5.73
N GLU A 85 -10.90 0.51 6.50
CA GLU A 85 -9.77 1.21 7.10
C GLU A 85 -8.69 1.43 6.05
N LEU A 86 -8.37 2.70 5.82
CA LEU A 86 -7.35 3.11 4.89
C LEU A 86 -5.99 3.16 5.58
N GLY A 87 -4.96 2.67 4.91
CA GLY A 87 -3.59 2.71 5.41
C GLY A 87 -2.55 3.02 4.36
N LEU A 88 -1.39 3.46 4.83
CA LEU A 88 -0.18 3.66 4.05
C LEU A 88 0.96 2.90 4.71
N TYR A 89 1.79 2.23 3.92
CA TYR A 89 2.86 1.43 4.49
C TYR A 89 4.15 1.45 3.65
N TRP A 90 5.26 1.25 4.36
CA TRP A 90 6.56 0.92 3.80
C TRP A 90 6.94 -0.46 4.30
N ASP A 91 7.33 -1.33 3.38
CA ASP A 91 7.78 -2.68 3.70
C ASP A 91 8.93 -3.05 2.79
N ASP A 92 10.12 -3.13 3.38
CA ASP A 92 11.34 -3.63 2.76
C ASP A 92 12.09 -4.58 3.71
N ASN A 93 13.33 -4.93 3.35
CA ASN A 93 14.13 -5.89 4.11
C ASN A 93 14.61 -5.35 5.47
N ASP A 94 14.67 -4.04 5.65
CA ASP A 94 15.25 -3.38 6.82
C ASP A 94 14.17 -2.79 7.74
N ILE A 95 13.09 -2.27 7.17
CA ILE A 95 12.03 -1.59 7.90
C ILE A 95 10.63 -2.05 7.50
N TYR A 96 9.73 -1.94 8.48
CA TYR A 96 8.29 -1.93 8.26
C TYR A 96 7.72 -0.69 8.94
N ILE A 97 6.90 0.08 8.23
CA ILE A 97 6.14 1.21 8.75
C ILE A 97 4.72 1.07 8.26
N ASP A 98 3.76 1.22 9.14
CA ASP A 98 2.33 1.17 8.86
C ASP A 98 1.67 2.41 9.45
N ILE A 99 0.84 3.07 8.67
CA ILE A 99 0.06 4.24 9.04
C ILE A 99 -1.40 3.88 8.82
N ALA A 100 -2.20 3.94 9.88
CA ALA A 100 -3.65 3.80 9.79
C ALA A 100 -4.31 5.18 9.88
N PHE A 101 -5.24 5.45 8.96
CA PHE A 101 -6.08 6.64 9.00
C PHE A 101 -7.30 6.36 9.87
N GLU A 102 -7.51 7.23 10.85
CA GLU A 102 -8.53 7.10 11.86
C GLU A 102 -9.58 8.21 11.70
N PRO A 103 -10.80 7.99 12.23
CA PRO A 103 -11.83 9.02 12.27
C PRO A 103 -11.32 10.33 12.89
N GLU A 104 -11.96 11.43 12.50
CA GLU A 104 -11.67 12.79 13.00
C GLU A 104 -10.29 13.33 12.59
N GLY A 105 -9.74 12.85 11.47
CA GLY A 105 -8.49 13.38 10.91
C GLY A 105 -7.28 13.01 11.76
N LYS A 106 -7.27 11.79 12.30
CA LYS A 106 -6.17 11.26 13.11
C LYS A 106 -5.44 10.16 12.36
N ILE A 107 -4.19 9.92 12.74
CA ILE A 107 -3.44 8.75 12.31
C ILE A 107 -2.76 8.07 13.49
N SER A 108 -2.61 6.75 13.40
CA SER A 108 -1.65 5.99 14.18
C SER A 108 -0.55 5.44 13.29
N ILE A 109 0.63 5.24 13.88
CA ILE A 109 1.83 4.83 13.18
C ILE A 109 2.50 3.73 13.97
N TYR A 110 2.71 2.59 13.33
CA TYR A 110 3.59 1.53 13.83
C TYR A 110 4.83 1.45 12.97
N SER A 111 6.00 1.28 13.59
CA SER A 111 7.24 1.04 12.87
C SER A 111 8.09 -0.02 13.55
N LYS A 112 8.84 -0.77 12.73
CA LYS A 112 9.72 -1.86 13.16
C LYS A 112 10.98 -1.90 12.31
N ILE A 113 12.14 -1.87 12.97
CA ILE A 113 13.43 -2.15 12.32
C ILE A 113 13.67 -3.66 12.38
N ARG A 114 13.69 -4.33 11.24
CA ARG A 114 13.73 -5.81 11.13
C ARG A 114 15.02 -6.40 11.70
N SER A 115 16.16 -5.75 11.50
CA SER A 115 17.47 -6.23 11.95
C SER A 115 17.64 -6.24 13.47
N THR A 116 17.00 -5.29 14.17
CA THR A 116 17.10 -5.14 15.63
C THR A 116 15.84 -5.57 16.37
N GLY A 117 14.72 -5.70 15.66
CA GLY A 117 13.40 -5.87 16.25
C GLY A 117 12.90 -4.64 17.02
N LYS A 118 13.58 -3.48 16.92
CA LYS A 118 13.16 -2.26 17.61
C LYS A 118 11.87 -1.73 17.00
N GLU A 119 10.90 -1.42 17.86
CA GLU A 119 9.58 -0.96 17.47
C GLU A 119 9.30 0.43 18.05
N LYS A 120 8.46 1.20 17.36
CA LYS A 120 7.86 2.44 17.87
C LYS A 120 6.39 2.48 17.47
N PHE A 121 5.57 3.03 18.35
CA PHE A 121 4.15 3.28 18.10
C PHE A 121 3.81 4.72 18.46
N TYR A 122 3.10 5.39 17.55
CA TYR A 122 2.50 6.70 17.76
C TYR A 122 1.00 6.56 17.54
N ASP A 123 0.21 7.18 18.39
CA ASP A 123 -1.24 7.04 18.40
C ASP A 123 -1.90 8.42 18.33
N SER A 124 -3.04 8.49 17.65
CA SER A 124 -3.93 9.65 17.66
C SER A 124 -3.24 10.96 17.28
N ILE A 125 -2.37 10.94 16.26
CA ILE A 125 -1.73 12.14 15.74
C ILE A 125 -2.73 12.90 14.85
N ASP A 126 -2.97 14.16 15.15
CA ASP A 126 -3.82 15.03 14.34
C ASP A 126 -3.12 15.37 13.01
N THR A 127 -3.77 15.07 11.88
CA THR A 127 -3.19 15.30 10.54
C THR A 127 -2.93 16.77 10.26
N THR A 128 -3.66 17.69 10.91
CA THR A 128 -3.45 19.13 10.76
C THR A 128 -2.14 19.62 11.40
N SER A 129 -1.55 18.82 12.28
CA SER A 129 -0.24 19.10 12.90
C SER A 129 0.94 18.68 12.04
N ILE A 130 0.69 17.84 11.02
CA ILE A 130 1.72 17.28 10.14
C ILE A 130 2.23 18.35 9.20
N ASN A 131 3.56 18.48 9.15
CA ASN A 131 4.26 19.42 8.30
C ASN A 131 5.61 18.82 7.89
N SER A 132 6.37 19.52 7.05
CA SER A 132 7.64 19.02 6.52
C SER A 132 8.64 18.60 7.61
N ASN A 133 8.73 19.32 8.73
CA ASN A 133 9.64 18.94 9.82
C ASN A 133 9.18 17.63 10.49
N TRP A 134 7.88 17.47 10.68
CA TRP A 134 7.32 16.26 11.26
C TRP A 134 7.69 15.01 10.45
N TYR A 135 7.68 15.09 9.11
CA TYR A 135 8.10 13.96 8.25
C TYR A 135 9.54 13.54 8.51
N PHE A 136 10.46 14.50 8.62
CA PHE A 136 11.86 14.20 8.88
C PHE A 136 12.07 13.67 10.30
N ASP A 137 11.46 14.32 11.31
CA ASP A 137 11.63 13.94 12.71
C ASP A 137 11.02 12.56 13.02
N THR A 138 9.93 12.20 12.33
CA THR A 138 9.17 10.97 12.60
C THR A 138 9.59 9.83 11.68
N LEU A 139 9.72 10.10 10.38
CA LEU A 139 9.96 9.08 9.36
C LEU A 139 11.35 9.16 8.74
N GLY A 140 12.04 10.31 8.80
CA GLY A 140 13.32 10.53 8.13
C GLY A 140 14.39 9.52 8.53
N ASP A 141 14.59 9.30 9.83
CA ASP A 141 15.57 8.33 10.34
C ASP A 141 15.30 6.88 9.91
N LEU A 142 14.04 6.57 9.55
CA LEU A 142 13.63 5.23 9.14
C LEU A 142 13.68 5.07 7.62
N LEU A 143 13.23 6.08 6.88
CA LEU A 143 13.02 6.05 5.44
C LEU A 143 14.20 6.57 4.62
N ILE A 144 15.08 7.38 5.22
CA ILE A 144 16.35 7.77 4.63
C ILE A 144 17.36 6.75 5.12
N PRO A 145 17.71 5.71 4.34
CA PRO A 145 18.69 4.75 4.79
C PRO A 145 19.99 5.49 5.12
N HIS A 146 20.69 5.04 6.16
CA HIS A 146 22.02 5.52 6.58
C HIS A 146 23.11 5.46 5.47
N GLY A 147 22.75 5.13 4.23
CA GLY A 147 23.61 5.09 3.04
C GLY A 147 23.40 6.24 2.03
N TYR A 148 22.38 7.09 2.16
CA TYR A 148 22.36 8.37 1.43
C TYR A 148 23.09 9.43 2.25
N ALA A 149 24.40 9.22 2.45
CA ALA A 149 25.27 10.38 2.54
C ALA A 149 24.98 11.18 1.26
N LEU A 150 24.46 12.40 1.41
CA LEU A 150 24.55 13.40 0.37
C LEU A 150 26.03 13.38 -0.06
N ALA A 151 26.29 12.81 -1.22
CA ALA A 151 27.61 12.83 -1.81
C ALA A 151 27.92 14.30 -2.09
N ALA A 152 28.73 14.86 -1.18
CA ALA A 152 29.50 16.11 -1.25
C ALA A 152 28.79 17.37 -1.78
#